data_AF-A0A946XWJ1-F1
#
_entry.id   AF-A0A946XWJ1-F1
#
_cell.length_a   1.000
_cell.length_b   1.000
_cell.length_c   1.000
_cell.angle_alpha   90.00
_cell.angle_beta   90.00
_cell.angle_gamma   90.00
#
_symmetry.space_group_name_H-M   'P 1'
#
loop_
_entity.id
_entity.type
_entity.pdbx_description
1 polymer ?
#
loop_
_entity_poly.entity_id
_entity_poly.type
_entity_poly.pdbx_seq_one_letter_code
_entity_poly.pdbx_strand_id
1 'polypeptide(L)' 'GDITLMLPASQQADFGAQSYSGDIRTDFGESVSVSRGPGTVLEHAAGDNGAKIRLESFSGDIAIRRQ' A
#
# COMPACT_ATOMS: atom_id res chain seq x y z
N GLY A 1 7.51 -1.00 11.92
CA GLY A 1 6.30 -1.40 12.65
C GLY A 1 5.25 -1.76 11.64
N ASP A 2 4.46 -2.79 11.91
CA ASP A 2 3.51 -3.32 10.93
C ASP A 2 2.24 -2.47 10.85
N ILE A 3 1.71 -2.31 9.64
CA ILE A 3 0.51 -1.51 9.37
C ILE A 3 -0.52 -2.41 8.69
N THR A 4 -1.74 -2.44 9.21
CA THR A 4 -2.88 -3.07 8.52
C THR A 4 -3.99 -2.04 8.34
N LEU A 5 -4.40 -1.84 7.08
CA LEU A 5 -5.49 -0.96 6.70
C LEU A 5 -6.62 -1.80 6.09
N MET A 6 -7.81 -1.73 6.70
CA MET A 6 -9.02 -2.36 6.18
C MET A 6 -9.94 -1.31 5.57
N LEU A 7 -10.38 -1.54 4.34
CA LEU A 7 -11.22 -0.62 3.58
C LEU A 7 -12.42 -1.37 2.97
N PRO A 8 -13.56 -0.69 2.77
CA PRO A 8 -14.65 -1.26 1.99
C PRO A 8 -14.17 -1.70 0.60
N ALA A 9 -14.71 -2.79 0.06
CA ALA A 9 -14.33 -3.29 -1.26
C ALA A 9 -14.56 -2.27 -2.40
N SER A 10 -15.51 -1.34 -2.21
CA SER A 10 -15.84 -0.26 -3.14
C SER A 10 -15.02 1.02 -2.93
N GLN A 11 -13.96 0.98 -2.09
CA GLN A 11 -13.15 2.17 -1.83
C GLN A 11 -12.46 2.64 -3.10
N GLN A 12 -12.66 3.93 -3.42
CA GLN A 12 -11.91 4.63 -4.45
C GLN A 12 -10.85 5.52 -3.77
N ALA A 13 -9.60 5.41 -4.19
CA ALA A 13 -8.47 6.13 -3.60
C ALA A 13 -7.21 6.05 -4.48
N ASP A 14 -6.33 7.03 -4.31
CA ASP A 14 -4.94 6.93 -4.74
C ASP A 14 -4.11 6.33 -3.61
N PHE A 15 -3.67 5.09 -3.80
CA PHE A 15 -2.88 4.32 -2.84
C PHE A 15 -1.39 4.48 -3.12
N GLY A 16 -0.68 5.03 -2.14
CA GLY A 16 0.78 5.00 -2.05
C GLY A 16 1.21 4.23 -0.80
N ALA A 17 2.05 3.22 -0.93
CA ALA A 17 2.65 2.55 0.21
C ALA A 17 4.12 2.22 0.00
N GLN A 18 4.91 2.28 1.08
CA GLN A 18 6.35 2.03 1.03
C GLN A 18 6.84 1.34 2.31
N SER A 19 7.59 0.24 2.14
CA SER A 19 8.27 -0.45 3.23
C SER A 19 9.74 -0.73 2.92
N TYR A 20 10.65 -0.15 3.72
CA TYR A 20 12.09 -0.22 3.48
C TYR A 20 12.68 -1.62 3.69
N SER A 21 12.26 -2.32 4.75
CA SER A 21 12.78 -3.65 5.10
C SER A 21 11.71 -4.74 5.15
N GLY A 22 10.46 -4.42 4.84
CA GLY A 22 9.32 -5.34 4.88
C GLY A 22 8.63 -5.46 3.54
N ASP A 23 7.52 -6.17 3.53
CA ASP A 23 6.72 -6.42 2.34
C ASP A 23 5.42 -5.62 2.32
N ILE A 24 4.86 -5.44 1.12
CA ILE A 24 3.54 -4.86 0.92
C ILE A 24 2.62 -5.90 0.30
N ARG A 25 1.53 -6.22 0.99
CA ARG A 25 0.45 -7.05 0.50
C ARG A 25 -0.80 -6.20 0.34
N THR A 26 -1.40 -6.23 -0.83
CA THR A 26 -2.57 -5.39 -1.12
C THR A 26 -3.64 -6.17 -1.86
N ASP A 27 -4.90 -5.96 -1.49
CA ASP A 27 -6.06 -6.41 -2.26
C ASP A 27 -6.48 -5.35 -3.32
N PHE A 28 -5.74 -4.24 -3.39
CA PHE A 28 -5.89 -3.12 -4.30
C PHE A 28 -4.59 -2.90 -5.08
N GLY A 29 -4.59 -3.24 -6.37
CA GLY A 29 -3.40 -3.12 -7.22
C GLY A 29 -2.32 -4.16 -6.93
N GLU A 30 -1.09 -3.85 -7.35
CA GLU A 30 0.09 -4.71 -7.18
C GLU A 30 1.25 -3.91 -6.61
N SER A 31 2.00 -4.53 -5.69
CA SER A 31 3.25 -3.97 -5.16
C SER A 31 4.43 -4.46 -5.99
N VAL A 32 5.47 -3.62 -6.05
CA VAL A 32 6.74 -3.91 -6.73
C VAL A 32 7.88 -3.83 -5.74
N SER A 33 8.77 -4.83 -5.76
CA SER A 33 10.01 -4.80 -4.98
C SER A 33 11.11 -4.13 -5.80
N VAL A 34 11.74 -3.10 -5.26
CA VAL A 34 12.83 -2.38 -5.92
C VAL A 34 14.17 -2.72 -5.27
N SER A 35 15.12 -3.18 -6.08
CA SER A 35 16.45 -3.58 -5.62
C SER A 35 17.38 -2.42 -5.28
N ARG A 36 17.06 -1.20 -5.74
CA ARG A 36 17.64 0.06 -5.26
C ARG A 36 16.51 0.99 -4.89
N GLY A 37 16.43 1.34 -3.60
CA GLY A 37 15.41 2.22 -3.10
C GLY A 37 14.81 1.71 -1.81
N PRO A 38 13.58 2.13 -1.48
CA PRO A 38 12.99 1.92 -0.19
C PRO A 38 12.28 0.56 -0.07
N GLY A 39 12.91 -0.51 -0.54
CA GLY A 39 12.37 -1.87 -0.45
C GLY A 39 11.17 -2.11 -1.36
N THR A 40 10.00 -2.35 -0.78
CA THR A 40 8.77 -2.66 -1.52
C THR A 40 7.87 -1.44 -1.60
N VAL A 41 7.29 -1.17 -2.77
CA VAL A 41 6.48 0.02 -3.06
C VAL A 41 5.17 -0.36 -3.73
N LEU A 42 4.09 0.35 -3.43
CA LEU A 42 2.80 0.29 -4.10
C LEU A 42 2.42 1.70 -4.56
N GLU A 43 2.06 1.83 -5.83
CA GLU A 43 1.43 3.02 -6.40
C GLU A 43 0.24 2.53 -7.23
N HIS A 44 -0.97 2.83 -6.79
CA HIS A 44 -2.18 2.36 -7.45
C HIS A 44 -3.33 3.36 -7.31
N ALA A 45 -3.95 3.73 -8.44
CA ALA A 45 -5.17 4.51 -8.45
C ALA A 45 -6.38 3.59 -8.64
N ALA A 46 -7.33 3.64 -7.70
CA ALA A 46 -8.59 2.93 -7.79
C ALA A 46 -9.75 3.93 -7.94
N GLY A 47 -10.34 3.99 -9.13
CA GLY A 47 -11.42 4.91 -9.47
C GLY A 47 -10.95 6.34 -9.71
N ASP A 48 -11.91 7.26 -9.88
CA ASP A 48 -11.66 8.61 -10.43
C ASP A 48 -11.96 9.75 -9.43
N ASN A 49 -12.47 9.40 -8.23
CA ASN A 49 -12.85 10.36 -7.19
C ASN A 49 -12.56 9.79 -5.80
N GLY A 50 -11.28 9.72 -5.45
CA GLY A 50 -10.82 9.04 -4.26
C GLY A 50 -9.98 9.91 -3.33
N ALA A 51 -10.03 9.61 -2.04
CA ALA A 51 -9.07 10.16 -1.07
C ALA A 51 -7.65 9.66 -1.37
N LYS A 52 -6.64 10.41 -0.95
CA LYS A 52 -5.24 9.98 -1.07
C LYS A 52 -4.81 9.26 0.21
N ILE A 53 -4.32 8.03 0.08
CA ILE A 53 -3.89 7.19 1.20
C ILE A 53 -2.39 6.94 1.04
N ARG A 54 -1.59 7.37 2.03
CA ARG A 54 -0.14 7.15 2.05
C ARG A 54 0.29 6.41 3.31
N LEU A 55 0.99 5.29 3.14
CA LEU A 55 1.49 4.44 4.23
C LEU A 55 3.00 4.26 4.11
N GLU A 56 3.74 4.50 5.18
CA GLU A 56 5.21 4.39 5.19
C GLU A 56 5.68 3.63 6.43
N SER A 57 6.52 2.61 6.23
CA SER A 57 7.16 1.85 7.31
C SER A 57 8.64 1.62 7.04
N PHE A 58 9.46 1.71 8.08
CA PHE A 58 10.90 1.47 7.95
C PHE A 58 11.27 -0.01 8.11
N SER A 59 10.69 -0.68 9.10
CA SER A 59 10.94 -2.08 9.41
C SER A 59 9.63 -2.76 9.80
N GLY A 60 8.75 -2.99 8.83
CA GLY A 60 7.49 -3.69 9.06
C GLY A 60 6.69 -3.87 7.78
N ASP A 61 5.78 -4.82 7.82
CA ASP A 61 4.92 -5.17 6.70
C ASP A 61 3.73 -4.20 6.61
N ILE A 62 3.29 -3.94 5.38
CA ILE A 62 2.07 -3.18 5.11
C ILE A 62 1.05 -4.10 4.46
N ALA A 63 -0.14 -4.20 5.06
CA ALA A 63 -1.27 -4.93 4.51
C ALA A 63 -2.43 -3.96 4.23
N ILE A 64 -2.87 -3.88 2.96
CA ILE A 64 -4.07 -3.13 2.57
C ILE A 64 -5.12 -4.15 2.14
N ARG A 65 -6.22 -4.25 2.88
CA ARG A 65 -7.21 -5.31 2.73
C ARG A 65 -8.61 -4.78 2.49
N ARG A 66 -9.41 -5.55 1.76
CA ARG A 66 -10.86 -5.33 1.66
C ARG A 66 -11.57 -5.97 2.86
N GLN A 67 -12.61 -5.30 3.37
CA GLN A 67 -13.54 -5.86 4.36
C GLN A 67 -14.40 -6.97 3.78
#